data_AF-A0A5N8VBH4-F1
#
_entry.id   AF-A0A5N8VBH4-F1
#
_cell.length_a   1.000
_cell.length_b   1.000
_cell.length_c   1.000
_cell.angle_alpha   90.00
_cell.angle_beta   90.00
_cell.angle_gamma   90.00
#
_symmetry.space_group_name_H-M   'P 1'
#
loop_
_entity.id
_entity.type
_entity.pdbx_description
1 polymer ?
#
loop_
_entity_poly.entity_id
_entity_poly.type
_entity_poly.pdbx_seq_one_letter_code
_entity_poly.pdbx_strand_id
1 'polypeptide(L)'
;MQHHTVQQLSAGPRAGKYVYTGGGERARYVECCADAFLLVYGVPEDERDSSPAWQDVGHDTAADAYAHMRAVLLTRLTLTGRLADWSGCTAPVGGRICDEPTKGVAQIPPMHFQEPLCDEHRTPETVAAMWDGPGDWSGSW
;
A
#
# COMPACT_ATOMS: atom_id res chain seq x y z
N MET A 1 -6.13 -4.34 -16.88
CA MET A 1 -5.73 -3.54 -15.71
C MET A 1 -5.51 -4.49 -14.55
N GLN A 2 -4.46 -4.29 -13.75
CA GLN A 2 -4.34 -5.01 -12.47
C GLN A 2 -5.17 -4.22 -11.46
N HIS A 3 -6.16 -4.87 -10.86
CA HIS A 3 -7.01 -4.28 -9.83
C HIS A 3 -6.47 -4.73 -8.48
N HIS A 4 -6.04 -3.77 -7.68
CA HIS A 4 -5.65 -4.05 -6.31
C HIS A 4 -6.85 -3.78 -5.44
N THR A 5 -7.28 -4.77 -4.68
CA THR A 5 -8.49 -4.68 -3.86
C THR A 5 -8.40 -5.61 -2.68
N VAL A 6 -9.12 -5.27 -1.63
CA VAL A 6 -9.41 -6.21 -0.57
C VAL A 6 -10.38 -7.28 -1.06
N GLN A 7 -10.06 -8.53 -0.73
CA GLN A 7 -10.87 -9.70 -1.03
C GLN A 7 -11.04 -10.55 0.23
N GLN A 8 -12.19 -11.21 0.35
CA GLN A 8 -12.41 -12.20 1.40
C GLN A 8 -11.97 -13.57 0.90
N LEU A 9 -11.20 -14.30 1.72
CA LEU A 9 -10.80 -15.67 1.43
C LEU A 9 -12.04 -16.58 1.44
N SER A 10 -12.35 -17.20 0.31
CA SER A 10 -13.53 -18.06 0.16
C SER A 10 -13.32 -19.50 0.64
N ALA A 11 -12.07 -19.91 0.87
CA ALA A 11 -11.71 -21.28 1.21
C ALA A 11 -10.39 -21.35 2.00
N GLY A 12 -10.08 -22.54 2.52
CA GLY A 12 -8.84 -22.84 3.25
C GLY A 12 -8.90 -22.54 4.75
N PRO A 13 -7.77 -22.71 5.47
CA PRO A 13 -7.70 -22.59 6.94
C PRO A 13 -8.11 -21.22 7.51
N ARG A 14 -8.14 -20.18 6.66
CA ARG A 14 -8.51 -18.81 7.01
C ARG A 14 -9.70 -18.29 6.21
N ALA A 15 -10.58 -19.19 5.75
CA ALA A 15 -11.82 -18.81 5.09
C ALA A 15 -12.61 -17.78 5.93
N GLY A 16 -13.14 -16.75 5.27
CA GLY A 16 -13.84 -15.63 5.91
C GLY A 16 -12.96 -14.45 6.30
N LYS A 17 -11.62 -14.59 6.32
CA LYS A 17 -10.69 -13.47 6.56
C LYS A 17 -10.48 -12.62 5.31
N TYR A 18 -10.07 -11.38 5.50
CA TYR A 18 -9.83 -10.40 4.43
C TYR A 18 -8.35 -10.22 4.15
N VAL A 19 -7.97 -10.11 2.88
CA VAL A 19 -6.60 -9.83 2.44
C VAL A 19 -6.61 -8.77 1.36
N TYR A 20 -5.59 -7.92 1.34
CA TYR A 20 -5.32 -7.03 0.21
C TYR A 20 -4.55 -7.79 -0.87
N THR A 21 -5.09 -7.80 -2.08
CA THR A 21 -4.54 -8.55 -3.20
C THR A 21 -4.20 -7.64 -4.36
N GLY A 22 -3.13 -7.98 -5.08
CA GLY A 22 -2.76 -7.40 -6.37
C GLY A 22 -2.91 -8.41 -7.51
N GLY A 23 -3.48 -7.97 -8.64
CA GLY A 23 -3.58 -8.80 -9.85
C GLY A 23 -4.82 -8.55 -10.71
N GLY A 24 -5.05 -9.43 -11.70
CA GLY A 24 -6.29 -9.42 -12.51
C GLY A 24 -7.43 -10.21 -11.83
N GLU A 25 -8.40 -10.69 -12.62
CA GLU A 25 -9.58 -11.47 -12.15
C GLU A 25 -9.26 -12.69 -11.25
N ARG A 26 -8.01 -13.15 -11.24
CA ARG A 26 -7.48 -14.07 -10.23
C ARG A 26 -6.41 -13.31 -9.45
N ALA A 27 -6.66 -13.02 -8.18
CA ALA A 27 -5.66 -12.44 -7.27
C ALA A 27 -4.38 -13.28 -7.36
N ARG A 28 -3.29 -12.67 -7.84
CA ARG A 28 -2.02 -13.39 -8.03
C ARG A 28 -1.11 -13.25 -6.82
N TYR A 29 -1.26 -12.18 -6.05
CA TYR A 29 -0.38 -11.86 -4.93
C TYR A 29 -1.19 -11.27 -3.77
N VAL A 30 -1.02 -11.84 -2.58
CA VAL A 30 -1.46 -11.20 -1.34
C VAL A 30 -0.35 -10.26 -0.90
N GLU A 31 -0.64 -8.97 -0.81
CA GLU A 31 0.39 -7.96 -0.59
C GLU A 31 0.50 -7.54 0.88
N CYS A 32 -0.64 -7.41 1.59
CA CYS A 32 -0.61 -7.00 3.01
C CYS A 32 -0.04 -8.09 3.92
N CYS A 33 -0.25 -9.37 3.60
CA CYS A 33 0.23 -10.52 4.37
C CYS A 33 1.35 -11.31 3.66
N ALA A 34 2.08 -10.66 2.74
CA ALA A 34 3.06 -11.32 1.87
C ALA A 34 4.06 -12.19 2.64
N ASP A 35 4.64 -11.68 3.74
CA ASP A 35 5.64 -12.40 4.53
C ASP A 35 5.07 -13.66 5.18
N ALA A 36 3.86 -13.58 5.76
CA ALA A 36 3.17 -14.73 6.32
C ALA A 36 2.85 -15.79 5.24
N PHE A 37 2.44 -15.35 4.04
CA PHE A 37 2.24 -16.24 2.91
C PHE A 37 3.54 -16.91 2.45
N LEU A 38 4.67 -16.21 2.43
CA LEU A 38 5.97 -16.80 2.10
C LEU A 38 6.35 -17.90 3.10
N LEU A 39 6.06 -17.70 4.39
CA LEU A 39 6.25 -18.73 5.42
C LEU A 39 5.34 -19.94 5.17
N VAL A 40 4.06 -19.74 4.84
CA VAL A 40 3.14 -20.84 4.48
C VAL A 40 3.64 -21.60 3.24
N TYR A 41 4.02 -20.91 2.17
CA TYR A 41 4.47 -21.56 0.93
C TYR A 41 5.82 -22.26 1.04
N GLY A 42 6.63 -21.88 2.04
CA GLY A 42 7.86 -22.58 2.41
C GLY A 42 7.65 -23.95 3.06
N VAL A 43 6.43 -24.27 3.50
CA VAL A 43 6.06 -25.59 4.07
C VAL A 43 5.70 -26.57 2.94
N PRO A 44 6.05 -27.87 3.06
CA PRO A 44 5.62 -28.93 2.14
C PRO A 44 4.10 -28.90 1.90
N GLU A 45 3.68 -29.14 0.65
CA GLU A 45 2.29 -28.91 0.21
C GLU A 45 1.25 -29.68 1.03
N ASP A 46 1.56 -30.92 1.42
CA ASP A 46 0.73 -31.79 2.24
C ASP A 46 0.62 -31.37 3.72
N GLU A 47 1.51 -30.49 4.19
CA GLU A 47 1.54 -29.97 5.56
C GLU A 47 1.03 -28.51 5.65
N ARG A 48 0.91 -27.80 4.52
CA ARG A 48 0.60 -26.35 4.47
C ARG A 48 -0.66 -25.98 5.24
N ASP A 49 -1.73 -26.74 5.10
CA ASP A 49 -3.01 -26.41 5.74
C ASP A 49 -2.94 -26.44 7.28
N SER A 50 -1.94 -27.13 7.83
CA SER A 50 -1.66 -27.20 9.27
C SER A 50 -0.60 -26.21 9.75
N SER A 51 -0.01 -25.43 8.84
CA SER A 51 1.06 -24.48 9.17
C SER A 51 0.59 -23.41 10.16
N PRO A 52 1.33 -23.15 11.26
CA PRO A 52 0.98 -22.08 12.20
C PRO A 52 1.06 -20.68 11.56
N ALA A 53 1.81 -20.52 10.46
CA ALA A 53 1.92 -19.25 9.74
C ALA A 53 0.58 -18.76 9.18
N TRP A 54 -0.43 -19.63 9.05
CA TRP A 54 -1.79 -19.21 8.71
C TRP A 54 -2.42 -18.26 9.72
N GLN A 55 -1.96 -18.25 10.98
CA GLN A 55 -2.52 -17.34 12.01
C GLN A 55 -2.30 -15.87 11.66
N ASP A 56 -1.18 -15.58 10.98
CA ASP A 56 -0.79 -14.23 10.56
C ASP A 56 -1.36 -13.86 9.17
N VAL A 57 -2.13 -14.77 8.56
CA VAL A 57 -2.76 -14.55 7.26
C VAL A 57 -4.19 -14.05 7.43
N GLY A 58 -4.43 -12.87 6.84
CA GLY A 58 -5.75 -12.26 6.72
C GLY A 58 -6.24 -11.56 7.98
N HIS A 59 -7.23 -10.70 7.78
CA HIS A 59 -7.78 -9.77 8.77
C HIS A 59 -9.26 -10.02 9.04
N ASP A 60 -9.76 -9.53 10.17
CA ASP A 60 -11.16 -9.71 10.56
C ASP A 60 -12.12 -8.87 9.72
N THR A 61 -11.68 -7.69 9.30
CA THR A 61 -12.48 -6.78 8.47
C THR A 61 -11.74 -6.33 7.22
N ALA A 62 -12.49 -5.86 6.22
CA ALA A 62 -11.89 -5.26 5.03
C ALA A 62 -11.11 -3.98 5.36
N ALA A 63 -11.59 -3.19 6.32
CA ALA A 63 -10.91 -1.96 6.77
C ALA A 63 -9.54 -2.27 7.38
N ASP A 64 -9.43 -3.33 8.18
CA ASP A 64 -8.15 -3.76 8.77
C ASP A 64 -7.15 -4.20 7.69
N ALA A 65 -7.61 -4.91 6.66
CA ALA A 65 -6.76 -5.30 5.54
C ALA A 65 -6.25 -4.08 4.75
N TYR A 66 -7.10 -3.09 4.51
CA TYR A 66 -6.71 -1.81 3.91
C TYR A 66 -5.71 -1.06 4.78
N ALA A 67 -5.97 -0.94 6.09
CA ALA A 67 -5.10 -0.27 7.03
C ALA A 67 -3.71 -0.94 7.12
N HIS A 68 -3.67 -2.27 7.13
CA HIS A 68 -2.42 -3.02 7.11
C HIS A 68 -1.63 -2.78 5.83
N MET A 69 -2.28 -2.85 4.66
CA MET A 69 -1.62 -2.57 3.38
C MET A 69 -1.09 -1.13 3.32
N ARG A 70 -1.87 -0.16 3.81
CA ARG A 70 -1.44 1.24 3.93
C ARG A 70 -0.17 1.36 4.79
N ALA A 71 -0.12 0.68 5.93
CA ALA A 71 1.06 0.67 6.79
C ALA A 71 2.28 0.07 6.07
N VAL A 72 2.15 -1.10 5.43
CA VAL A 72 3.22 -1.75 4.65
C VAL A 72 3.77 -0.82 3.58
N LEU A 73 2.89 -0.15 2.83
CA LEU A 73 3.30 0.76 1.76
C LEU A 73 3.97 2.02 2.29
N LEU A 74 3.49 2.60 3.40
CA LEU A 74 4.18 3.72 4.06
C LEU A 74 5.59 3.34 4.52
N THR A 75 5.88 2.08 4.87
CA THR A 75 7.27 1.65 5.16
C THR A 75 8.20 1.74 3.95
N ARG A 76 7.66 1.79 2.73
CA ARG A 76 8.39 1.90 1.47
C ARG A 76 8.46 3.34 0.95
N LEU A 77 7.97 4.30 1.72
CA LEU A 77 7.99 5.72 1.38
C LEU A 77 9.41 6.19 1.09
N THR A 78 9.58 6.85 -0.06
CA THR A 78 10.82 7.54 -0.41
C THR A 78 10.54 9.03 -0.58
N LEU A 79 11.34 9.85 0.10
CA LEU A 79 11.20 11.31 0.14
C LEU A 79 12.29 12.03 -0.67
N THR A 80 13.10 11.31 -1.41
CA THR A 80 14.30 11.86 -2.08
C THR A 80 14.24 11.73 -3.61
N GLY A 81 13.06 11.47 -4.17
CA GLY A 81 12.85 11.41 -5.62
C GLY A 81 13.01 12.79 -6.26
N ARG A 82 13.46 12.81 -7.53
CA ARG A 82 13.54 14.03 -8.35
C ARG A 82 12.70 13.84 -9.61
N LEU A 83 11.80 14.78 -9.89
CA LEU A 83 11.14 14.90 -11.20
C LEU A 83 11.67 16.17 -11.88
N ALA A 84 11.81 16.13 -13.20
CA ALA A 84 12.16 17.33 -13.97
C ALA A 84 10.99 18.34 -13.98
N ASP A 85 11.34 19.62 -14.07
CA ASP A 85 10.50 20.81 -14.22
C ASP A 85 9.23 20.93 -13.33
N TRP A 86 9.46 21.59 -12.20
CA TRP A 86 8.64 22.58 -11.47
C TRP A 86 7.10 22.45 -11.39
N SER A 87 6.60 22.38 -10.16
CA SER A 87 5.40 23.08 -9.67
C SER A 87 5.47 23.16 -8.14
N GLY A 88 4.87 24.19 -7.53
CA GLY A 88 4.84 24.39 -6.07
C GLY A 88 4.15 23.23 -5.33
N CYS A 89 4.31 23.18 -4.01
CA CYS A 89 3.76 22.11 -3.19
C CYS A 89 2.28 22.29 -2.89
N THR A 90 1.45 21.28 -3.13
CA THR A 90 0.09 21.22 -2.57
C THR A 90 0.16 20.47 -1.23
N ALA A 91 0.45 21.20 -0.15
CA ALA A 91 0.37 20.60 1.18
C ALA A 91 -1.12 20.44 1.58
N PRO A 92 -1.50 19.35 2.27
CA PRO A 92 -2.87 19.18 2.78
C PRO A 92 -3.21 20.22 3.87
N VAL A 93 -2.21 20.95 4.36
CA VAL A 93 -2.33 21.95 5.40
C VAL A 93 -2.85 23.27 4.79
N GLY A 94 -4.17 23.37 4.64
CA GLY A 94 -4.85 24.65 4.41
C GLY A 94 -5.05 25.07 2.94
N GLY A 95 -4.93 24.16 1.97
CA GLY A 95 -5.34 24.39 0.58
C GLY A 95 -4.54 25.48 -0.16
N ARG A 96 -3.33 25.79 0.30
CA ARG A 96 -2.44 26.77 -0.32
C ARG A 96 -1.25 26.08 -0.96
N ILE A 97 -0.89 26.56 -2.15
CA ILE A 97 0.36 26.17 -2.82
C ILE A 97 1.50 26.87 -2.07
N CYS A 98 2.57 26.16 -1.72
CA CYS A 98 3.76 26.80 -1.17
C CYS A 98 4.41 27.71 -2.23
N ASP A 99 4.82 28.91 -1.82
CA ASP A 99 5.52 29.87 -2.70
C ASP A 99 6.93 29.41 -3.10
N GLU A 100 7.46 28.38 -2.44
CA GLU A 100 8.81 27.86 -2.68
C GLU A 100 8.86 26.77 -3.76
N PRO A 101 9.68 26.96 -4.82
CA PRO A 101 10.04 25.91 -5.77
C PRO A 101 10.51 24.63 -5.08
N THR A 102 9.95 23.49 -5.46
CA THR A 102 10.52 22.18 -5.11
C THR A 102 10.89 21.40 -6.36
N LYS A 103 12.06 20.76 -6.32
CA LYS A 103 12.56 19.83 -7.34
C LYS A 103 12.37 18.36 -6.93
N GLY A 104 11.66 18.11 -5.83
CA GLY A 104 11.57 16.79 -5.21
C GLY A 104 10.14 16.28 -5.08
N VAL A 105 10.00 14.96 -5.17
CA VAL A 105 8.73 14.24 -5.01
C VAL A 105 8.84 13.23 -3.89
N ALA A 106 7.74 13.06 -3.15
CA ALA A 106 7.52 11.84 -2.38
C ALA A 106 6.95 10.77 -3.32
N GLN A 107 7.19 9.50 -3.01
CA GLN A 107 6.57 8.38 -3.72
C GLN A 107 6.52 7.14 -2.81
N ILE A 108 5.55 6.28 -3.05
CA ILE A 108 5.40 4.96 -2.44
C ILE A 108 5.52 3.94 -3.57
N PRO A 109 6.69 3.37 -3.85
CA PRO A 109 6.87 2.52 -5.01
C PRO A 109 5.81 1.41 -5.09
N PRO A 110 5.11 1.27 -6.23
CA PRO A 110 5.36 1.92 -7.54
C PRO A 110 4.57 3.24 -7.80
N MET A 111 3.82 3.74 -6.82
CA MET A 111 2.97 4.93 -6.93
C MET A 111 3.75 6.23 -6.72
N HIS A 112 3.48 7.23 -7.56
CA HIS A 112 3.96 8.60 -7.39
C HIS A 112 2.80 9.47 -6.91
N PHE A 113 3.08 10.43 -6.03
CA PHE A 113 2.09 11.45 -5.71
C PHE A 113 1.96 12.42 -6.90
N GLN A 114 0.73 12.74 -7.29
CA GLN A 114 0.46 13.64 -8.41
C GLN A 114 0.95 15.07 -8.13
N GLU A 115 1.11 15.42 -6.85
CA GLU A 115 1.49 16.75 -6.40
C GLU A 115 2.89 16.72 -5.75
N PRO A 116 3.84 17.56 -6.20
CA PRO A 116 5.16 17.63 -5.58
C PRO A 116 5.08 18.20 -4.16
N LEU A 117 6.06 17.88 -3.30
CA LEU A 117 6.14 18.37 -1.92
C LEU A 117 7.39 19.23 -1.72
N CYS A 118 7.26 20.39 -1.06
CA CYS A 118 8.40 21.25 -0.71
C CYS A 118 9.21 20.64 0.42
N ASP A 119 10.46 21.07 0.61
CA ASP A 119 11.34 20.44 1.59
C ASP A 119 10.79 20.52 3.03
N GLU A 120 10.02 21.57 3.37
CA GLU A 120 9.32 21.70 4.66
C GLU A 120 8.20 20.67 4.85
N HIS A 121 7.35 20.50 3.83
CA HIS A 121 6.18 19.60 3.90
C HIS A 121 6.48 18.17 3.44
N ARG A 122 7.72 17.88 3.03
CA ARG A 122 8.13 16.54 2.61
C ARG A 122 8.47 15.67 3.82
N THR A 123 7.45 15.34 4.61
CA THR A 123 7.56 14.48 5.79
C THR A 123 6.66 13.24 5.67
N PRO A 124 6.97 12.14 6.40
CA PRO A 124 6.11 10.96 6.44
C PRO A 124 4.68 11.27 6.89
N GLU A 125 4.51 12.17 7.86
CA GLU A 125 3.21 12.55 8.42
C GLU A 125 2.36 13.27 7.36
N THR A 126 2.97 14.17 6.60
CA THR A 126 2.28 14.90 5.52
C THR A 126 1.86 13.95 4.41
N VAL A 127 2.76 13.06 3.97
CA VAL A 127 2.45 12.07 2.93
C VAL A 127 1.33 11.12 3.40
N ALA A 128 1.39 10.66 4.64
CA ALA A 128 0.32 9.84 5.20
C ALA A 128 -1.02 10.58 5.24
N ALA A 129 -1.03 11.88 5.57
CA ALA A 129 -2.27 12.69 5.59
C ALA A 129 -2.86 12.95 4.20
N MET A 130 -2.04 13.02 3.15
CA MET A 130 -2.50 13.16 1.76
C MET A 130 -3.00 11.84 1.16
N TRP A 131 -2.63 10.71 1.76
CA TRP A 131 -2.86 9.39 1.21
C TRP A 131 -3.85 8.58 2.03
N ASP A 132 -5.06 8.47 1.48
CA ASP A 132 -6.18 7.73 2.07
C ASP A 132 -5.99 6.20 2.09
N GLY A 133 -4.95 5.70 1.41
CA GLY A 133 -4.61 4.28 1.37
C GLY A 133 -4.55 3.73 -0.05
N PRO A 134 -4.29 2.42 -0.18
CA PRO A 134 -4.02 1.82 -1.48
C PRO A 134 -5.30 1.71 -2.33
N GLY A 135 -5.23 2.24 -3.55
CA GLY A 135 -6.19 2.03 -4.64
C GLY A 135 -5.62 1.08 -5.70
N ASP A 136 -6.08 1.18 -6.95
CA ASP A 136 -5.34 0.56 -8.07
C ASP A 136 -3.88 1.11 -8.14
N TRP A 137 -2.99 0.50 -8.92
CA TRP A 137 -1.57 0.91 -9.01
C TRP A 137 -1.35 2.39 -9.42
N SER A 138 -2.39 3.11 -9.85
CA SER A 138 -2.39 4.54 -10.15
C SER A 138 -2.80 5.43 -8.98
N GLY A 139 -3.20 4.86 -7.83
CA GLY A 139 -3.79 5.61 -6.73
C GLY A 139 -5.20 6.11 -7.04
N SER A 140 -5.85 5.57 -8.07
CA SER A 140 -7.25 5.85 -8.39
C SER A 140 -8.18 4.83 -7.72
N TRP A 141 -9.35 5.33 -7.34
CA TRP A 141 -10.46 4.58 -6.76
C TRP A 141 -11.35 3.98 -7.85
#